data_AF-A0A1Y3QQK2-F1
#
_entry.id   AF-A0A1Y3QQK2-F1
#
_cell.length_a   1.000
_cell.length_b   1.000
_cell.length_c   1.000
_cell.angle_alpha   90.00
_cell.angle_beta   90.00
_cell.angle_gamma   90.00
#
_symmetry.space_group_name_H-M   'P 1'
#
loop_
_entity.id
_entity.type
_entity.pdbx_description
1 polymer ?
#
loop_
_entity_poly.entity_id
_entity_poly.type
_entity_poly.pdbx_seq_one_letter_code
_entity_poly.pdbx_strand_id
1 'polypeptide(L)'
;MTIVASVASLLLFGFLRLPPDTFLLPAAGVGTARAQADGEVAPLYLSQAVATARLCGPGFAGAHAQAEALRLERLVREAEMAPRPRIGATAELYPLAQARPVLELEWDVLEYVSVSADLPNSVTVGYTRPVWPPDALSLRRAVGELDAAVRGLEYQQALVNSHRAVVEAFHALSVARAEAELAREVLKLAQSGRAPRVSGMPAGRWACASGRRRSRPSGKRK
;
A
#
# COMPACT_ATOMS: atom_id res chain seq x y z
N MET A 1 14.47 43.46 40.36
CA MET A 1 13.60 42.35 40.81
C MET A 1 13.24 41.53 39.58
N THR A 2 13.83 40.34 39.47
CA THR A 2 13.82 39.46 38.30
C THR A 2 13.00 38.21 38.59
N ILE A 3 11.83 38.10 37.97
CA ILE A 3 11.06 36.88 37.71
C ILE A 3 10.37 37.24 36.39
N VAL A 4 10.71 36.66 35.24
CA VAL A 4 10.18 35.40 34.73
C VAL A 4 11.23 34.73 33.85
N ALA A 5 11.69 33.56 34.29
CA ALA A 5 12.39 32.60 33.47
C ALA A 5 11.37 31.66 32.79
N SER A 6 11.78 31.08 31.67
CA SER A 6 11.27 29.84 31.07
C SER A 6 9.86 29.84 30.45
N VAL A 7 9.76 30.24 29.18
CA VAL A 7 8.79 29.63 28.22
C VAL A 7 9.44 29.33 26.85
N ALA A 8 10.78 29.39 26.73
CA ALA A 8 11.47 29.21 25.43
C ALA A 8 12.00 27.78 25.16
N SER A 9 11.61 26.76 25.93
CA SER A 9 12.15 25.39 25.78
C SER A 9 11.10 24.31 25.47
N LEU A 10 9.95 24.66 24.88
CA LEU A 10 8.88 23.69 24.57
C LEU A 10 8.51 23.62 23.07
N LEU A 11 9.46 23.93 22.18
CA LEU A 11 9.31 23.74 20.73
C LEU A 11 10.35 22.78 20.13
N LEU A 12 10.93 21.89 20.94
CA LEU A 12 11.85 20.84 20.44
C LEU A 12 11.42 19.40 20.76
N PHE A 13 10.22 19.19 21.28
CA PHE A 13 9.65 17.85 21.51
C PHE A 13 8.20 17.82 21.03
N GLY A 14 7.98 17.48 19.77
CA GLY A 14 6.60 17.39 19.28
C GLY A 14 6.35 16.90 17.86
N PHE A 15 7.38 16.71 17.02
CA PHE A 15 7.16 16.39 15.59
C PHE A 15 7.82 15.11 15.06
N LEU A 16 8.28 14.21 15.94
CA LEU A 16 8.65 12.85 15.55
C LEU A 16 7.96 11.84 16.47
N ARG A 17 6.63 11.79 16.40
CA ARG A 17 5.87 10.61 16.79
C ARG A 17 5.89 9.62 15.63
N LEU A 18 7.09 9.13 15.32
CA LEU A 18 7.23 7.79 14.77
C LEU A 18 6.65 6.84 15.82
N PRO A 19 5.77 5.89 15.46
CA PRO A 19 5.38 4.85 16.39
C PRO A 19 6.66 4.12 16.87
N PRO A 20 6.77 3.77 18.16
CA PRO A 20 7.97 3.11 18.72
C PRO A 20 8.20 1.68 18.21
N ASP A 21 7.50 1.23 17.15
CA ASP A 21 7.73 -0.08 16.53
C ASP A 21 8.73 -0.01 15.36
N THR A 22 9.64 0.96 15.42
CA THR A 22 10.89 0.92 14.65
C THR A 22 11.72 -0.30 15.05
N PHE A 23 11.86 -1.19 14.07
CA PHE A 23 13.01 -2.08 13.88
C PHE A 23 13.24 -3.16 14.94
N LEU A 24 12.24 -4.01 15.15
CA LEU A 24 12.56 -5.44 15.21
C LEU A 24 12.57 -5.97 13.78
N LEU A 25 13.69 -5.73 13.08
CA LEU A 25 14.13 -6.66 12.05
C LEU A 25 13.98 -8.07 12.65
N PRO A 26 13.19 -8.98 12.07
CA PRO A 26 13.36 -10.36 12.43
C PRO A 26 14.75 -10.75 11.92
N ALA A 27 15.72 -10.71 12.83
CA ALA A 27 16.92 -11.55 12.78
C ALA A 27 16.55 -13.06 12.70
N ALA A 28 15.26 -13.40 12.65
CA ALA A 28 14.72 -14.73 12.36
C ALA A 28 14.85 -15.16 10.88
N GLY A 29 15.37 -14.32 9.98
CA GLY A 29 15.63 -14.70 8.58
C GLY A 29 17.04 -15.23 8.28
N VAL A 30 18.03 -14.94 9.14
CA VAL A 30 19.43 -15.35 8.92
C VAL A 30 19.76 -16.64 9.68
N GLY A 31 19.00 -16.97 10.73
CA GLY A 31 19.16 -18.20 11.51
C GLY A 31 18.70 -19.47 10.78
N THR A 32 17.70 -19.39 9.88
CA THR A 32 17.22 -20.56 9.13
C THR A 32 18.09 -20.88 7.92
N ALA A 33 18.79 -19.89 7.35
CA ALA A 33 19.73 -20.13 6.25
C ALA A 33 20.99 -20.90 6.70
N ARG A 34 21.36 -20.85 7.99
CA ARG A 34 22.56 -21.52 8.53
C ARG A 34 22.27 -22.83 9.26
N ALA A 35 21.05 -23.02 9.78
CA ALA A 35 20.62 -24.30 10.36
C ALA A 35 20.25 -25.35 9.29
N GLN A 36 20.14 -24.95 8.02
CA GLN A 36 19.85 -25.85 6.90
C GLN A 36 21.12 -26.46 6.25
N ALA A 37 22.27 -26.27 6.91
CA ALA A 37 23.53 -26.91 6.53
C ALA A 37 23.62 -28.37 7.00
N ASP A 38 22.82 -28.78 7.99
CA ASP A 38 22.85 -30.13 8.55
C ASP A 38 21.45 -30.80 8.53
N GLY A 39 21.26 -31.71 7.57
CA GLY A 39 20.56 -32.98 7.82
C GLY A 39 19.05 -33.10 7.58
N GLU A 40 18.19 -32.14 7.92
CA GLU A 40 16.73 -32.36 7.86
C GLU A 40 15.96 -31.14 7.34
N VAL A 41 15.39 -31.27 6.14
CA VAL A 41 14.50 -30.25 5.58
C VAL A 41 13.12 -30.46 6.17
N ALA A 42 12.76 -29.67 7.19
CA ALA A 42 11.40 -29.68 7.75
C ALA A 42 10.34 -29.45 6.64
N PRO A 43 9.17 -30.12 6.72
CA PRO A 43 8.11 -29.94 5.75
C PRO A 43 7.62 -28.49 5.79
N LEU A 44 7.72 -27.79 4.65
CA LEU A 44 7.18 -26.45 4.50
C LEU A 44 5.71 -26.57 4.09
N TYR A 45 4.80 -26.07 4.91
CA TYR A 45 3.37 -26.07 4.60
C TYR A 45 2.97 -24.79 3.87
N LEU A 46 2.11 -24.92 2.84
CA LEU A 46 1.61 -23.77 2.09
C LEU A 46 0.90 -22.75 3.00
N SER A 47 0.13 -23.22 3.99
CA SER A 47 -0.56 -22.37 4.96
C SER A 47 0.42 -21.50 5.76
N GLN A 48 1.56 -22.05 6.17
CA GLN A 48 2.61 -21.32 6.87
C GLN A 48 3.29 -20.31 5.95
N ALA A 49 3.59 -20.69 4.71
CA ALA A 49 4.19 -19.79 3.72
C ALA A 49 3.28 -18.59 3.42
N VAL A 50 1.97 -18.82 3.28
CA VAL A 50 0.97 -17.75 3.10
C VAL A 50 0.86 -16.87 4.34
N ALA A 51 0.84 -17.45 5.54
CA ALA A 51 0.79 -16.69 6.78
C ALA A 51 2.02 -15.78 6.95
N THR A 52 3.22 -16.31 6.69
CA THR A 52 4.45 -15.51 6.72
C THR A 52 4.44 -14.43 5.64
N ALA A 53 4.05 -14.76 4.41
CA ALA A 53 3.97 -13.78 3.32
C ALA A 53 2.96 -12.66 3.60
N ARG A 54 1.86 -12.92 4.31
CA ARG A 54 0.93 -11.87 4.74
C ARG A 54 1.56 -10.88 5.72
N LEU A 55 2.48 -11.34 6.56
CA LEU A 55 3.12 -10.50 7.59
C LEU A 55 4.25 -9.64 7.01
N CYS A 56 5.06 -10.18 6.11
CA CYS A 56 6.28 -9.50 5.63
C CYS A 56 6.44 -9.45 4.11
N GLY A 57 5.48 -9.99 3.34
CA GLY A 57 5.54 -10.01 1.90
C GLY A 57 5.27 -8.62 1.31
N PRO A 58 6.10 -8.14 0.36
CA PRO A 58 5.96 -6.79 -0.20
C PRO A 58 4.63 -6.59 -0.95
N GLY A 59 4.08 -7.64 -1.56
CA GLY A 59 2.75 -7.59 -2.21
C GLY A 59 1.62 -7.30 -1.22
N PHE A 60 1.64 -7.95 -0.06
CA PHE A 60 0.66 -7.72 1.01
C PHE A 60 0.88 -6.37 1.70
N ALA A 61 2.12 -5.97 1.94
CA ALA A 61 2.45 -4.65 2.50
C ALA A 61 1.94 -3.52 1.59
N GLY A 62 2.14 -3.63 0.28
CA GLY A 62 1.64 -2.67 -0.71
C GLY A 62 0.11 -2.60 -0.72
N ALA A 63 -0.56 -3.76 -0.72
CA ALA A 63 -2.02 -3.81 -0.66
C ALA A 63 -2.55 -3.18 0.66
N HIS A 64 -1.94 -3.47 1.81
CA HIS A 64 -2.33 -2.85 3.09
C HIS A 64 -2.13 -1.33 3.11
N ALA A 65 -1.02 -0.83 2.57
CA ALA A 65 -0.77 0.60 2.46
C ALA A 65 -1.83 1.29 1.55
N GLN A 66 -2.23 0.64 0.45
CA GLN A 66 -3.31 1.13 -0.40
C GLN A 66 -4.65 1.18 0.36
N ALA A 67 -5.02 0.12 1.08
CA ALA A 67 -6.25 0.12 1.88
C ALA A 67 -6.27 1.24 2.92
N GLU A 68 -5.14 1.48 3.58
CA GLU A 68 -5.02 2.57 4.56
C GLU A 68 -5.12 3.95 3.89
N ALA A 69 -4.50 4.14 2.73
CA ALA A 69 -4.65 5.37 1.95
C ALA A 69 -6.11 5.63 1.57
N LEU A 70 -6.85 4.61 1.10
CA LEU A 70 -8.28 4.73 0.79
C LEU A 70 -9.12 5.09 2.02
N ARG A 71 -8.79 4.50 3.17
CA ARG A 71 -9.45 4.81 4.44
C ARG A 71 -9.24 6.27 4.82
N LEU A 72 -8.00 6.77 4.71
CA LEU A 72 -7.66 8.15 5.01
C LEU A 72 -8.32 9.13 4.03
N GLU A 73 -8.32 8.83 2.73
CA GLU A 73 -9.02 9.64 1.72
C GLU A 73 -10.52 9.73 2.02
N ARG A 74 -11.14 8.62 2.42
CA ARG A 74 -12.55 8.62 2.83
C ARG A 74 -12.79 9.52 4.04
N LEU A 75 -11.94 9.45 5.06
CA LEU A 75 -12.05 10.30 6.24
C LEU A 75 -11.85 11.79 5.89
N VAL A 76 -10.92 12.10 4.98
CA VAL A 76 -10.72 13.48 4.49
C VAL A 76 -11.97 13.98 3.77
N ARG A 77 -12.55 13.17 2.89
CA ARG A 77 -13.81 13.52 2.20
C ARG A 77 -14.97 13.69 3.17
N GLU A 78 -15.12 12.80 4.15
CA GLU A 78 -16.13 12.94 5.20
C GLU A 78 -15.94 14.24 6.01
N ALA A 79 -14.69 14.62 6.29
CA ALA A 79 -14.35 15.88 6.95
C ALA A 79 -14.48 17.13 6.05
N GLU A 80 -14.46 16.99 4.73
CA GLU A 80 -14.81 18.05 3.76
C GLU A 80 -16.30 18.32 3.70
N MET A 81 -17.12 17.28 3.92
CA MET A 81 -18.57 17.40 3.97
C MET A 81 -19.09 17.89 5.33
N ALA A 82 -18.25 17.89 6.36
CA ALA A 82 -18.59 18.35 7.69
C ALA A 82 -18.54 19.88 7.78
N PRO A 83 -19.44 20.54 8.53
CA PRO A 83 -19.38 21.98 8.74
C PRO A 83 -18.09 22.37 9.48
N ARG A 84 -17.38 23.36 8.93
CA ARG A 84 -16.09 23.85 9.42
C ARG A 84 -16.25 25.24 10.04
N PRO A 85 -16.13 25.37 11.37
CA PRO A 85 -16.05 26.67 12.00
C PRO A 85 -14.69 27.33 11.69
N ARG A 86 -14.72 28.49 11.07
CA ARG A 86 -13.60 29.40 10.91
C ARG A 86 -13.80 30.57 11.88
N ILE A 87 -12.90 30.68 12.84
CA ILE A 87 -12.89 31.81 13.78
C ILE A 87 -11.87 32.81 13.25
N GLY A 88 -12.36 33.96 12.81
CA GLY A 88 -11.56 35.04 12.27
C GLY A 88 -11.75 36.33 13.07
N ALA A 89 -10.86 37.29 12.82
CA ALA A 89 -11.06 38.66 13.24
C ALA A 89 -10.78 39.57 12.05
N THR A 90 -11.75 40.41 11.70
CA THR A 90 -11.56 41.43 10.66
C THR A 90 -11.25 42.76 11.35
N ALA A 91 -10.20 43.44 10.90
CA ALA A 91 -9.88 44.79 11.35
C ALA A 91 -10.22 45.78 10.23
N GLU A 92 -11.24 46.61 10.46
CA GLU A 92 -11.53 47.73 9.58
C GLU A 92 -10.69 48.94 10.03
N LEU A 93 -9.89 49.49 9.12
CA LEU A 93 -8.96 50.59 9.40
C LEU A 93 -9.59 51.98 9.27
N TYR A 94 -10.86 52.07 8.85
CA TYR A 94 -11.58 53.32 8.64
C TYR A 94 -13.06 53.16 9.00
N PRO A 95 -13.72 54.11 9.68
CA PRO A 95 -13.21 55.41 10.16
C PRO A 95 -12.48 55.35 11.52
N LEU A 96 -12.59 54.27 12.28
CA LEU A 96 -11.84 54.01 13.52
C LEU A 96 -11.37 52.55 13.51
N ALA A 97 -10.10 52.32 13.90
CA ALA A 97 -9.55 50.97 13.95
C ALA A 97 -10.26 50.13 15.02
N GLN A 98 -11.13 49.23 14.59
CA GLN A 98 -11.87 48.33 15.47
C GLN A 98 -11.68 46.89 15.00
N ALA A 99 -11.17 46.04 15.89
CA ALA A 99 -11.12 44.60 15.67
C ALA A 99 -12.51 44.01 15.92
N ARG A 100 -13.05 43.31 14.92
CA ARG A 100 -14.37 42.69 14.98
C ARG A 100 -14.23 41.17 14.94
N PRO A 101 -14.70 40.43 15.97
CA PRO A 101 -14.71 38.98 15.91
C PRO A 101 -15.75 38.53 14.87
N VAL A 102 -15.36 37.60 14.00
CA VAL A 102 -16.25 36.99 13.00
C VAL A 102 -16.19 35.48 13.15
N LEU A 103 -17.36 34.87 13.29
CA LEU A 103 -17.50 33.42 13.20
C LEU A 103 -18.07 33.09 11.83
N GLU A 104 -17.30 32.39 11.00
CA GLU A 104 -17.78 31.86 9.72
C GLU A 104 -17.96 30.35 9.86
N LEU A 105 -19.16 29.86 9.61
CA LEU A 105 -19.45 28.43 9.50
C LEU A 105 -19.49 28.10 8.01
N GLU A 106 -18.40 27.51 7.52
CA GLU A 106 -18.34 26.94 6.17
C GLU A 106 -19.06 25.60 6.19
N TRP A 107 -20.17 25.47 5.46
CA TRP A 107 -20.93 24.22 5.37
C TRP A 107 -20.52 23.40 4.15
N ASP A 108 -19.99 24.07 3.12
CA ASP A 108 -19.40 23.52 1.89
C ASP A 108 -18.42 24.57 1.32
N VAL A 109 -17.53 24.19 0.38
CA VAL A 109 -16.51 25.05 -0.26
C VAL A 109 -17.09 26.36 -0.82
N LEU A 110 -18.41 26.42 -1.04
CA LEU A 110 -19.14 27.57 -1.57
C LEU A 110 -20.31 28.06 -0.69
N GLU A 111 -20.69 27.34 0.37
CA GLU A 111 -21.78 27.73 1.28
C GLU A 111 -21.24 28.16 2.64
N TYR A 112 -21.50 29.40 3.03
CA TYR A 112 -20.99 29.98 4.28
C TYR A 112 -22.10 30.73 5.02
N VAL A 113 -22.17 30.48 6.33
CA VAL A 113 -22.92 31.31 7.27
C VAL A 113 -21.92 32.17 8.03
N SER A 114 -21.95 33.49 7.86
CA SER A 114 -21.15 34.41 8.67
C SER A 114 -21.98 34.98 9.80
N VAL A 115 -21.41 35.04 11.00
CA VAL A 115 -22.00 35.68 12.17
C VAL A 115 -21.03 36.76 12.64
N SER A 116 -21.44 38.02 12.56
CA SER A 116 -20.65 39.18 13.00
C SER A 116 -21.46 40.07 13.94
N ALA A 117 -20.76 40.85 14.76
CA ALA A 117 -21.38 41.84 15.65
C ALA A 117 -20.94 43.25 15.22
N ASP A 118 -21.66 43.82 14.24
CA ASP A 118 -21.23 45.04 13.55
C ASP A 118 -21.57 46.34 14.31
N LEU A 119 -22.58 46.31 15.18
CA LEU A 119 -22.99 47.42 16.05
C LEU A 119 -23.12 46.95 17.52
N PRO A 120 -22.93 47.85 18.50
CA PRO A 120 -23.24 47.53 19.89
C PRO A 120 -24.72 47.15 20.00
N ASN A 121 -24.98 45.91 20.43
CA ASN A 121 -26.29 45.27 20.55
C ASN A 121 -26.92 44.73 19.24
N SER A 122 -26.14 44.48 18.18
CA SER A 122 -26.62 43.77 16.99
C SER A 122 -25.76 42.56 16.64
N VAL A 123 -26.37 41.50 16.14
CA VAL A 123 -25.71 40.35 15.51
C VAL A 123 -26.22 40.24 14.07
N THR A 124 -25.31 40.29 13.11
CA THR A 124 -25.59 40.09 11.68
C THR A 124 -25.33 38.64 11.33
N VAL A 125 -26.28 37.99 10.64
CA VAL A 125 -26.11 36.65 10.10
C VAL A 125 -26.19 36.72 8.58
N GLY A 126 -25.08 36.51 7.90
CA GLY A 126 -25.00 36.40 6.44
C GLY A 126 -25.10 34.95 5.99
N TYR A 127 -25.87 34.65 4.95
CA TYR A 127 -25.89 33.34 4.29
C TYR A 127 -25.57 33.50 2.82
N THR A 128 -24.49 32.85 2.37
CA THR A 128 -24.10 32.84 0.96
C THR A 128 -24.27 31.43 0.41
N ARG A 129 -24.95 31.31 -0.73
CA ARG A 129 -25.15 30.05 -1.45
C ARG A 129 -24.96 30.24 -2.95
N PRO A 130 -24.22 29.37 -3.66
CA PRO A 130 -24.16 29.39 -5.11
C PRO A 130 -25.51 29.03 -5.72
N VAL A 131 -25.94 29.75 -6.76
CA VAL A 131 -27.20 29.51 -7.49
C VAL A 131 -27.07 28.36 -8.51
N TRP A 132 -25.88 27.74 -8.65
CA TRP A 132 -25.68 26.61 -9.57
C TRP A 132 -26.59 25.42 -9.25
N PRO A 133 -27.01 24.65 -10.26
CA PRO A 133 -28.04 23.63 -10.08
C PRO A 133 -27.55 22.52 -9.12
N PRO A 134 -28.44 22.04 -8.23
CA PRO A 134 -28.11 21.05 -7.18
C PRO A 134 -27.58 19.72 -7.73
N ASP A 135 -27.82 19.41 -9.01
CA ASP A 135 -27.43 18.17 -9.68
C ASP A 135 -25.92 17.98 -9.81
N ALA A 136 -25.14 19.07 -9.82
CA ALA A 136 -23.68 18.97 -9.88
C ALA A 136 -23.09 18.33 -8.60
N LEU A 137 -23.74 18.51 -7.45
CA LEU A 137 -23.27 17.99 -6.17
C LEU A 137 -23.63 16.52 -5.98
N SER A 138 -24.86 16.13 -6.28
CA SER A 138 -25.29 14.73 -6.25
C SER A 138 -24.46 13.89 -7.20
N LEU A 139 -24.15 14.42 -8.40
CA LEU A 139 -23.27 13.76 -9.36
C LEU A 139 -21.83 13.65 -8.86
N ARG A 140 -21.25 14.71 -8.27
CA ARG A 140 -19.90 14.64 -7.68
C ARG A 140 -19.80 13.62 -6.56
N ARG A 141 -20.83 13.53 -5.71
CA ARG A 141 -20.90 12.50 -4.65
C ARG A 141 -20.97 11.10 -5.24
N ALA A 142 -21.84 10.89 -6.22
CA ALA A 142 -21.97 9.59 -6.90
C ALA A 142 -20.67 9.16 -7.60
N VAL A 143 -19.99 10.08 -8.28
CA VAL A 143 -18.67 9.82 -8.89
C VAL A 143 -17.64 9.48 -7.80
N GLY A 144 -17.64 10.20 -6.69
CA GLY A 144 -16.75 9.91 -5.56
C GLY A 144 -16.97 8.54 -4.91
N GLU A 145 -18.22 8.10 -4.81
CA GLU A 145 -18.59 6.76 -4.31
C GLU A 145 -18.18 5.66 -5.29
N LEU A 146 -18.38 5.87 -6.59
CA LEU A 146 -17.94 4.94 -7.63
C LEU A 146 -16.41 4.81 -7.64
N ASP A 147 -15.67 5.91 -7.55
CA ASP A 147 -14.21 5.89 -7.46
C ASP A 147 -13.74 5.10 -6.23
N ALA A 148 -14.39 5.29 -5.08
CA ALA A 148 -14.06 4.55 -3.86
C ALA A 148 -14.34 3.04 -4.03
N ALA A 149 -15.44 2.67 -4.69
CA ALA A 149 -15.78 1.29 -5.00
C ALA A 149 -14.76 0.65 -5.95
N VAL A 150 -14.36 1.36 -7.01
CA VAL A 150 -13.34 0.90 -7.97
C VAL A 150 -12.01 0.65 -7.25
N ARG A 151 -11.54 1.60 -6.45
CA ARG A 151 -10.30 1.44 -5.69
C ARG A 151 -10.38 0.30 -4.66
N GLY A 152 -11.56 0.09 -4.08
CA GLY A 152 -11.83 -1.07 -3.22
C GLY A 152 -11.67 -2.41 -3.95
N LEU A 153 -12.14 -2.48 -5.21
CA LEU A 153 -11.94 -3.66 -6.05
C LEU A 153 -10.48 -3.85 -6.49
N GLU A 154 -9.78 -2.76 -6.81
CA GLU A 154 -8.35 -2.79 -7.13
C GLU A 154 -7.52 -3.36 -5.96
N TYR A 155 -7.85 -2.97 -4.73
CA TYR A 155 -7.25 -3.53 -3.52
C TYR A 155 -7.49 -5.06 -3.40
N GLN A 156 -8.74 -5.51 -3.61
CA GLN A 156 -9.05 -6.95 -3.59
C GLN A 156 -8.28 -7.70 -4.67
N GLN A 157 -8.17 -7.14 -5.86
CA GLN A 157 -7.38 -7.73 -6.94
C GLN A 157 -5.89 -7.81 -6.58
N ALA A 158 -5.33 -6.78 -5.94
CA ALA A 158 -3.94 -6.77 -5.47
C ALA A 158 -3.68 -7.87 -4.42
N LEU A 159 -4.63 -8.10 -3.49
CA LEU A 159 -4.56 -9.20 -2.53
C LEU A 159 -4.59 -10.57 -3.20
N VAL A 160 -5.50 -10.77 -4.16
CA VAL A 160 -5.60 -12.04 -4.91
C VAL A 160 -4.31 -12.30 -5.68
N ASN A 161 -3.76 -11.29 -6.34
CA ASN A 161 -2.48 -11.40 -7.06
C ASN A 161 -1.32 -11.74 -6.11
N SER A 162 -1.28 -11.13 -4.92
CA SER A 162 -0.27 -11.42 -3.90
C SER A 162 -0.37 -12.86 -3.40
N HIS A 163 -1.59 -13.35 -3.16
CA HIS A 163 -1.84 -14.74 -2.81
C HIS A 163 -1.38 -15.71 -3.91
N ARG A 164 -1.76 -15.42 -5.15
CA ARG A 164 -1.38 -16.22 -6.31
C ARG A 164 0.14 -16.32 -6.45
N ALA A 165 0.86 -15.20 -6.31
CA ALA A 165 2.32 -15.18 -6.40
C ALA A 165 2.98 -16.10 -5.35
N VAL A 166 2.45 -16.12 -4.11
CA VAL A 166 2.97 -17.02 -3.06
C VAL A 166 2.73 -18.49 -3.40
N VAL A 167 1.54 -18.82 -3.91
CA VAL A 167 1.20 -20.19 -4.30
C VAL A 167 2.08 -20.67 -5.46
N GLU A 168 2.26 -19.83 -6.48
CA GLU A 168 3.12 -20.14 -7.64
C GLU A 168 4.58 -20.32 -7.22
N ALA A 169 5.10 -19.46 -6.35
CA ALA A 169 6.46 -19.59 -5.81
C ALA A 169 6.63 -20.86 -4.96
N PHE A 170 5.64 -21.19 -4.13
CA PHE A 170 5.64 -22.42 -3.34
C PHE A 170 5.64 -23.66 -4.22
N HIS A 171 4.81 -23.67 -5.27
CA HIS A 171 4.77 -24.77 -6.24
C HIS A 171 6.10 -24.90 -7.01
N ALA A 172 6.70 -23.80 -7.44
CA ALA A 172 8.02 -23.84 -8.09
C ALA A 172 9.09 -24.43 -7.15
N LEU A 173 9.06 -24.07 -5.87
CA LEU A 173 9.97 -24.62 -4.87
C LEU A 173 9.75 -26.12 -4.63
N SER A 174 8.49 -26.58 -4.57
CA SER A 174 8.21 -28.01 -4.37
C SER A 174 8.65 -28.86 -5.56
N VAL A 175 8.44 -28.37 -6.79
CA VAL A 175 8.95 -29.01 -8.02
C VAL A 175 10.48 -29.09 -7.99
N ALA A 176 11.16 -27.97 -7.69
CA ALA A 176 12.62 -27.95 -7.63
C ALA A 176 13.19 -28.91 -6.56
N ARG A 177 12.50 -29.08 -5.42
CA ARG A 177 12.88 -30.06 -4.40
C ARG A 177 12.73 -31.50 -4.89
N ALA A 178 11.61 -31.82 -5.53
CA ALA A 178 11.39 -33.15 -6.10
C ALA A 178 12.43 -33.48 -7.19
N GLU A 179 12.74 -32.52 -8.07
CA GLU A 179 13.78 -32.67 -9.09
C GLU A 179 15.18 -32.87 -8.47
N ALA A 180 15.50 -32.14 -7.39
CA ALA A 180 16.76 -32.31 -6.68
C ALA A 180 16.87 -33.67 -5.97
N GLU A 181 15.77 -34.18 -5.41
CA GLU A 181 15.72 -35.52 -4.82
C GLU A 181 15.92 -36.60 -5.89
N LEU A 182 15.22 -36.51 -7.01
CA LEU A 182 15.41 -37.41 -8.16
C LEU A 182 16.86 -37.38 -8.68
N ALA A 183 17.45 -36.19 -8.80
CA ALA A 183 18.84 -36.05 -9.24
C ALA A 183 19.83 -36.71 -8.25
N ARG A 184 19.57 -36.62 -6.93
CA ARG A 184 20.38 -37.29 -5.90
C ARG A 184 20.26 -38.80 -5.99
N GLU A 185 19.06 -39.33 -6.25
CA GLU A 185 18.86 -40.77 -6.44
C GLU A 185 19.58 -41.28 -7.68
N VAL A 186 19.47 -40.56 -8.80
CA VAL A 186 20.20 -40.87 -10.05
C VAL A 186 21.71 -40.88 -9.81
N LEU A 187 22.22 -39.90 -9.06
CA LEU A 187 23.65 -39.84 -8.71
C LEU A 187 24.08 -41.02 -7.83
N LYS A 188 23.30 -41.40 -6.81
CA LYS A 188 23.57 -42.60 -5.99
C LYS A 188 23.58 -43.87 -6.84
N LEU A 189 22.65 -44.02 -7.77
CA LEU A 189 22.60 -45.16 -8.69
C LEU A 189 23.83 -45.19 -9.61
N ALA A 190 24.21 -44.06 -10.19
CA ALA A 190 25.41 -43.94 -11.03
C ALA A 190 26.69 -44.30 -10.25
N GLN A 191 26.83 -43.82 -9.01
CA GLN A 191 27.96 -44.15 -8.13
C GLN A 191 28.01 -45.65 -7.76
N SER A 192 26.86 -46.31 -7.65
CA SER A 192 26.78 -47.73 -7.35
C SER A 192 27.15 -48.66 -8.52
N GLY A 193 27.51 -48.12 -9.70
CA GLY A 193 27.86 -48.88 -10.89
C GLY A 193 26.71 -49.68 -11.53
N ARG A 194 25.48 -49.54 -10.99
CA ARG A 194 24.27 -50.12 -11.56
C ARG A 194 23.64 -49.14 -12.56
N ALA A 195 23.58 -49.54 -13.83
CA ALA A 195 22.87 -48.77 -14.84
C ALA A 195 21.39 -48.59 -14.43
N PRO A 196 20.81 -47.38 -14.49
CA PRO A 196 19.44 -47.13 -14.08
C PRO A 196 18.47 -47.89 -15.00
N ARG A 197 17.74 -48.86 -14.44
CA ARG A 197 16.54 -49.42 -15.08
C ARG A 197 15.41 -48.41 -14.90
N VAL A 198 15.27 -47.47 -15.84
CA VAL A 198 14.10 -46.60 -15.91
C VAL A 198 12.94 -47.42 -16.46
N SER A 199 12.19 -48.11 -15.59
CA SER A 199 10.91 -48.72 -15.94
C SER A 199 9.82 -47.66 -15.79
N GLY A 200 9.40 -47.02 -16.89
CA GLY A 200 8.17 -46.23 -16.91
C GLY A 200 8.19 -44.86 -17.60
N MET A 201 9.25 -44.46 -18.31
CA MET A 201 9.17 -43.28 -19.18
C MET A 201 8.81 -43.70 -20.62
N PRO A 202 7.78 -43.09 -21.23
CA PRO A 202 7.51 -43.32 -22.65
C PRO A 202 8.71 -42.86 -23.47
N ALA A 203 9.19 -43.73 -24.35
CA ALA A 203 10.24 -43.45 -25.32
C ALA A 203 9.74 -42.37 -26.29
N GLY A 204 9.91 -41.10 -25.94
CA GLY A 204 9.42 -40.00 -26.75
C GLY A 204 10.05 -38.68 -26.37
N ARG A 205 11.02 -38.25 -27.19
CA ARG A 205 11.62 -36.90 -27.27
C ARG A 205 12.76 -36.58 -26.30
N TRP A 206 13.85 -37.33 -26.42
CA TRP A 206 15.20 -36.74 -26.31
C TRP A 206 15.97 -37.01 -27.60
N ALA A 207 15.47 -36.45 -28.71
CA ALA A 207 16.29 -36.29 -29.89
C ALA A 207 17.24 -35.12 -29.63
N CYS A 208 18.54 -35.43 -29.55
CA CYS A 208 19.65 -34.50 -29.51
C CYS A 208 19.39 -33.24 -30.36
N ALA A 209 19.24 -32.10 -29.71
CA ALA A 209 19.29 -30.78 -30.36
C ALA A 209 20.75 -30.35 -30.63
N SER A 210 21.60 -31.28 -31.08
CA SER A 210 22.97 -31.01 -31.51
C SER A 210 23.06 -31.22 -33.02
N GLY A 211 22.82 -30.15 -33.79
CA GLY A 211 23.23 -30.11 -35.19
C GLY A 211 22.16 -29.65 -36.17
N ARG A 212 21.97 -28.34 -36.30
CA ARG A 212 21.65 -27.70 -37.58
C ARG A 212 22.18 -26.27 -37.58
N ARG A 213 23.49 -26.12 -37.88
CA ARG A 213 24.02 -24.88 -38.46
C ARG A 213 23.28 -24.64 -39.77
N ARG A 214 22.32 -23.71 -39.78
CA ARG A 214 21.81 -23.14 -41.03
C ARG A 214 22.83 -22.12 -41.50
N SER A 215 23.58 -22.49 -42.54
CA SER A 215 24.33 -21.57 -43.39
C SER A 215 23.38 -20.48 -43.92
N ARG A 216 23.74 -19.21 -43.71
CA ARG A 216 23.14 -18.08 -44.42
C ARG A 216 23.73 -18.03 -45.84
N PRO A 217 22.94 -18.02 -46.91
CA PRO A 217 23.46 -17.66 -48.21
C PRO A 217 23.59 -16.12 -48.27
N SER A 218 24.81 -15.66 -48.54
CA SER A 218 25.08 -14.27 -48.88
C SER A 218 24.49 -13.95 -50.26
N GLY A 219 23.31 -13.37 -50.28
CA GLY A 219 22.73 -12.76 -51.47
C GLY A 219 23.23 -11.33 -51.63
N LYS A 220 24.37 -11.13 -52.30
CA LYS A 220 24.64 -9.89 -53.04
C LYS A 220 23.61 -9.80 -54.18
N ARG A 221 22.94 -8.65 -54.34
CA ARG A 221 22.72 -8.03 -55.66
C ARG A 221 22.07 -6.64 -55.56
N LYS A 222 22.83 -5.70 -56.11
CA LYS A 222 22.50 -4.40 -56.74
C LYS A 222 21.87 -3.32 -55.86
#